data_AF-A0AAU2JDQ4-F1
#
_entry.id   AF-A0AAU2JDQ4-F1
#
_cell.length_a   1.000
_cell.length_b   1.000
_cell.length_c   1.000
_cell.angle_alpha   90.00
_cell.angle_beta   90.00
_cell.angle_gamma   90.00
#
_symmetry.space_group_name_H-M   'P 1'
#
loop_
_entity.id
_entity.type
_entity.pdbx_description
1 polymer ?
#
loop_
_entity_poly.entity_id
_entity_poly.type
_entity_poly.pdbx_seq_one_letter_code
_entity_poly.pdbx_strand_id
1 'polypeptide(L)'
;MKFRMHILEDPSQLSERAQDLLRRTGRRECPVRFGLPIELWQVRDHAGKFVPAPMELIIRLEGFEQRSGGLRYEVRHSWVVNGDRHETARGWEYDHLGVKTAAWQDPRRGGWYFEWTGERVSKPCRDLIHTDGSVGTDVDGGSRYLPIAPSIPHLIESHALTDSVATWRPWPVGSPAAADRADRRLGGRA
;
A
#
# COMPACT_ATOMS: atom_id res chain seq x y z
N MET A 1 -9.26 -9.61 28.29
CA MET A 1 -8.99 -8.51 27.34
C MET A 1 -7.60 -8.71 26.79
N LYS A 2 -7.46 -8.96 25.48
CA LYS A 2 -6.16 -9.13 24.82
C LYS A 2 -5.74 -7.75 24.31
N PHE A 3 -4.56 -7.28 24.71
CA PHE A 3 -3.98 -6.04 24.18
C PHE A 3 -3.95 -6.10 22.65
N ARG A 4 -4.53 -5.09 21.98
CA ARG A 4 -4.51 -5.00 20.52
C ARG A 4 -3.14 -4.45 20.13
N MET A 5 -2.27 -5.32 19.62
CA MET A 5 -0.93 -4.99 19.16
C MET A 5 -0.97 -4.25 17.82
N HIS A 6 -0.22 -3.15 17.74
CA HIS A 6 0.02 -2.43 16.49
C HIS A 6 1.09 -3.14 15.65
N ILE A 7 1.04 -3.02 14.31
CA ILE A 7 2.06 -3.63 13.43
C ILE A 7 3.49 -3.17 13.79
N LEU A 8 3.64 -1.95 14.30
CA LEU A 8 4.94 -1.43 14.76
C LEU A 8 5.33 -1.86 16.18
N GLU A 9 4.36 -2.24 17.02
CA GLU A 9 4.62 -2.79 18.36
C GLU A 9 4.94 -4.28 18.31
N ASP A 10 4.28 -5.00 17.39
CA ASP A 10 4.49 -6.43 17.15
C ASP A 10 4.60 -6.76 15.68
N PRO A 11 5.80 -6.61 15.12
CA PRO A 11 6.04 -7.01 13.75
C PRO A 11 6.37 -8.52 13.67
N SER A 12 6.21 -9.32 14.74
CA SER A 12 6.59 -10.75 14.75
C SER A 12 5.81 -11.60 13.75
N GLN A 13 4.63 -11.14 13.33
CA GLN A 13 3.81 -11.78 12.30
C GLN A 13 4.28 -11.48 10.87
N LEU A 14 5.24 -10.57 10.71
CA LEU A 14 5.84 -10.21 9.43
C LEU A 14 7.17 -10.94 9.24
N SER A 15 7.55 -11.16 7.99
CA SER A 15 8.86 -11.68 7.61
C SER A 15 9.97 -10.76 8.11
N GLU A 16 11.16 -11.30 8.35
CA GLU A 16 12.33 -10.52 8.78
C GLU A 16 12.60 -9.31 7.87
N ARG A 17 12.33 -9.44 6.56
CA ARG A 17 12.48 -8.38 5.58
C ARG A 17 11.48 -7.25 5.80
N ALA A 18 10.21 -7.58 6.03
CA ALA A 18 9.19 -6.60 6.34
C ALA A 18 9.44 -5.95 7.71
N GLN A 19 9.93 -6.71 8.69
CA GLN A 19 10.39 -6.16 9.95
C GLN A 19 11.55 -5.17 9.73
N ASP A 20 12.56 -5.51 8.92
CA ASP A 20 13.67 -4.61 8.59
C ASP A 20 13.21 -3.32 7.91
N LEU A 21 12.32 -3.42 6.91
CA LEU A 21 11.71 -2.26 6.25
C LEU A 21 11.07 -1.31 7.27
N LEU A 22 10.22 -1.86 8.16
CA LEU A 22 9.50 -1.08 9.16
C LEU A 22 10.44 -0.53 10.25
N ARG A 23 11.50 -1.24 10.63
CA ARG A 23 12.52 -0.71 11.56
C ARG A 23 13.24 0.49 10.96
N ARG A 24 13.57 0.44 9.66
CA ARG A 24 14.28 1.53 8.97
C ARG A 24 13.39 2.74 8.70
N THR A 25 12.18 2.50 8.20
CA THR A 25 11.34 3.56 7.60
C THR A 25 10.01 3.77 8.33
N GLY A 26 9.56 2.78 9.09
CA GLY A 26 8.29 2.79 9.80
C GLY A 26 8.27 3.79 10.95
N ARG A 27 7.17 4.54 11.05
CA ARG A 27 6.85 5.49 12.11
C ARG A 27 5.38 5.31 12.49
N ARG A 28 5.07 5.46 13.78
CA ARG A 28 3.69 5.66 14.23
C ARG A 28 3.56 7.12 14.63
N GLU A 29 2.84 7.89 13.83
CA GLU A 29 2.43 9.21 14.27
C GLU A 29 1.09 9.08 14.99
N CYS A 30 0.93 9.79 16.11
CA CYS A 30 -0.37 9.88 16.75
C CYS A 30 -1.30 10.63 15.77
N PRO A 31 -2.37 9.99 15.25
CA PRO A 31 -3.30 10.70 14.40
C PRO A 31 -3.90 11.86 15.19
N VAL A 32 -4.09 13.00 14.52
CA VAL A 32 -4.92 14.08 15.07
C VAL A 32 -6.30 13.48 15.29
N ARG A 33 -6.69 13.29 16.56
CA ARG A 33 -7.96 12.67 16.90
C ARG A 33 -9.09 13.40 16.17
N PHE A 34 -10.00 12.59 15.64
CA PHE A 34 -11.28 12.93 15.02
C PHE A 34 -11.84 14.32 15.32
N GLY A 35 -12.29 14.99 14.26
CA GLY A 35 -13.10 16.21 14.34
C GLY A 35 -14.62 15.98 14.41
N LEU A 36 -15.12 14.74 14.29
CA LEU A 36 -16.55 14.41 14.48
C LEU A 36 -16.74 13.10 15.25
N PRO A 37 -17.71 13.03 16.18
CA PRO A 37 -18.17 11.77 16.78
C PRO A 37 -18.63 10.77 15.71
N ILE A 38 -18.28 9.49 15.88
CA ILE A 38 -18.55 8.41 14.93
C ILE A 38 -20.06 8.19 14.74
N GLU A 39 -20.87 8.57 15.74
CA GLU A 39 -22.32 8.52 15.73
C GLU A 39 -22.95 9.47 14.69
N LEU A 40 -22.19 10.44 14.18
CA LEU A 40 -22.62 11.41 13.16
C LEU A 40 -22.15 11.05 11.75
N TRP A 41 -21.51 9.90 11.59
CA TRP A 41 -20.90 9.52 10.31
C TRP A 41 -21.94 9.04 9.31
N GLN A 42 -21.84 9.53 8.07
CA GLN A 42 -22.75 9.20 6.98
C GLN A 42 -21.96 8.65 5.79
N VAL A 43 -22.53 7.64 5.14
CA VAL A 43 -21.95 6.97 3.97
C VAL A 43 -22.96 6.91 2.84
N ARG A 44 -22.49 6.72 1.61
CA ARG A 44 -23.38 6.54 0.46
C ARG A 44 -23.89 5.10 0.43
N ASP A 45 -25.21 4.93 0.37
CA ASP A 45 -25.82 3.64 0.07
C ASP A 45 -25.70 3.29 -1.42
N HIS A 46 -26.21 2.11 -1.81
CA HIS A 46 -26.20 1.63 -3.20
C HIS A 46 -26.99 2.53 -4.18
N ALA A 47 -27.88 3.39 -3.67
CA ALA A 47 -28.61 4.39 -4.45
C ALA A 47 -27.89 5.77 -4.47
N GLY A 48 -26.71 5.87 -3.85
CA GLY A 48 -25.92 7.09 -3.75
C GLY A 48 -26.41 8.07 -2.68
N LYS A 49 -27.42 7.71 -1.89
CA LYS A 49 -27.97 8.56 -0.82
C LYS A 49 -27.10 8.46 0.43
N PHE A 50 -26.93 9.58 1.13
CA PHE A 50 -26.28 9.59 2.43
C PHE A 50 -27.20 8.97 3.49
N VAL A 51 -26.69 7.92 4.15
CA VAL A 51 -27.33 7.21 5.25
C VAL A 51 -26.37 7.14 6.43
N PRO A 52 -26.86 7.00 7.68
CA PRO A 52 -25.98 6.74 8.82
C PRO A 52 -25.09 5.53 8.58
N ALA A 53 -23.81 5.64 8.92
CA ALA A 53 -22.87 4.53 8.78
C ALA A 53 -23.34 3.33 9.62
N PRO A 54 -23.45 2.12 9.04
CA PRO A 54 -23.80 0.94 9.82
C PRO A 54 -22.77 0.66 10.91
N MET A 55 -23.23 0.17 12.07
CA MET A 55 -22.37 -0.14 13.20
C MET A 55 -21.24 -1.12 12.87
N GLU A 56 -21.49 -2.09 11.99
CA GLU A 56 -20.44 -3.02 11.53
C GLU A 56 -19.29 -2.28 10.82
N LEU A 57 -19.60 -1.34 9.95
CA LEU A 57 -18.61 -0.53 9.25
C LEU A 57 -17.80 0.30 10.26
N ILE A 58 -18.48 0.92 11.22
CA ILE A 58 -17.86 1.67 12.32
C ILE A 58 -16.84 0.80 13.07
N ILE A 59 -17.25 -0.38 13.55
CA ILE A 59 -16.38 -1.30 14.30
C ILE A 59 -15.16 -1.73 13.46
N ARG A 60 -15.35 -1.94 12.15
CA ARG A 60 -14.25 -2.32 11.25
C ARG A 60 -13.24 -1.19 11.08
N LEU A 61 -13.71 0.05 10.94
CA LEU A 61 -12.88 1.24 10.83
C LEU A 61 -12.12 1.52 12.13
N GLU A 62 -12.77 1.44 13.29
CA GLU A 62 -12.10 1.53 14.59
C GLU A 62 -11.03 0.44 14.75
N GLY A 63 -11.35 -0.78 14.31
CA GLY A 63 -10.40 -1.88 14.29
C GLY A 63 -9.20 -1.61 13.38
N PHE A 64 -9.41 -1.00 12.21
CA PHE A 64 -8.33 -0.56 11.33
C PHE A 64 -7.51 0.55 11.99
N GLU A 65 -8.13 1.62 12.49
CA GLU A 65 -7.43 2.75 13.12
C GLU A 65 -6.58 2.25 14.28
N GLN A 66 -7.11 1.33 15.07
CA GLN A 66 -6.32 0.75 16.13
C GLN A 66 -5.12 -0.02 15.57
N ARG A 67 -5.25 -0.88 14.56
CA ARG A 67 -4.10 -1.67 14.06
C ARG A 67 -3.10 -0.86 13.25
N SER A 68 -3.59 0.00 12.36
CA SER A 68 -2.82 0.64 11.29
C SER A 68 -2.89 2.18 11.32
N GLY A 69 -3.82 2.77 12.06
CA GLY A 69 -4.03 4.23 12.12
C GLY A 69 -2.79 5.02 12.51
N GLY A 70 -2.30 5.91 11.66
CA GLY A 70 -1.07 6.68 11.90
C GLY A 70 0.23 5.94 11.54
N LEU A 71 0.14 4.72 10.98
CA LEU A 71 1.31 4.05 10.40
C LEU A 71 1.80 4.86 9.20
N ARG A 72 3.11 5.11 9.16
CA ARG A 72 3.80 5.69 8.01
C ARG A 72 5.08 4.91 7.71
N TYR A 73 5.41 4.71 6.44
CA TYR A 73 6.70 4.15 6.02
C TYR A 73 7.03 4.53 4.58
N GLU A 74 8.28 4.35 4.18
CA GLU A 74 8.75 4.65 2.82
C GLU A 74 9.25 3.39 2.14
N VAL A 75 8.98 3.26 0.85
CA VAL A 75 9.43 2.15 0.02
C VAL A 75 10.35 2.70 -1.05
N ARG A 76 11.59 2.20 -1.13
CA ARG A 76 12.50 2.57 -2.23
C ARG A 76 12.13 1.82 -3.50
N HIS A 77 12.23 2.52 -4.62
CA HIS A 77 12.12 1.98 -5.95
C HIS A 77 13.37 2.37 -6.74
N SER A 78 13.92 1.41 -7.48
CA SER A 78 15.04 1.63 -8.40
C SER A 78 14.64 1.12 -9.77
N TRP A 79 14.99 1.85 -10.82
CA TRP A 79 14.86 1.41 -12.21
C TRP A 79 16.03 1.93 -13.04
N VAL A 80 16.21 1.36 -14.23
CA VAL A 80 17.26 1.76 -15.17
C VAL A 80 16.62 2.33 -16.43
N VAL A 81 17.08 3.51 -16.85
CA VAL A 81 16.70 4.14 -18.12
C VAL A 81 17.98 4.43 -18.88
N ASN A 82 18.12 3.90 -20.10
CA ASN A 82 19.30 4.12 -20.94
C ASN A 82 20.66 3.79 -20.29
N GLY A 83 20.69 2.87 -19.31
CA GLY A 83 21.89 2.50 -18.57
C GLY A 83 22.11 3.32 -17.28
N ASP A 84 21.39 4.43 -17.12
CA ASP A 84 21.43 5.24 -15.90
C ASP A 84 20.45 4.69 -14.86
N ARG A 85 20.94 4.55 -13.63
CA ARG A 85 20.15 4.10 -12.49
C ARG A 85 19.45 5.29 -11.85
N HIS A 86 18.13 5.18 -11.72
CA HIS A 86 17.28 6.13 -11.02
C HIS A 86 16.70 5.49 -9.77
N GLU A 87 16.63 6.27 -8.70
CA GLU A 87 16.05 5.86 -7.43
C GLU A 87 15.04 6.90 -6.94
N THR A 88 13.97 6.42 -6.31
CA THR A 88 13.02 7.26 -5.57
C THR A 88 12.56 6.52 -4.33
N ALA A 89 12.05 7.25 -3.34
CA ALA A 89 11.27 6.68 -2.25
C ALA A 89 9.81 7.13 -2.39
N ARG A 90 8.87 6.27 -1.99
CA ARG A 90 7.43 6.56 -1.98
C ARG A 90 6.86 6.32 -0.59
N GLY A 91 6.22 7.33 -0.02
CA GLY A 91 5.64 7.28 1.31
C GLY A 91 4.25 6.66 1.33
N TRP A 92 3.99 5.81 2.30
CA TRP A 92 2.69 5.19 2.59
C TRP A 92 2.18 5.69 3.93
N GLU A 93 0.96 6.19 3.96
CA GLU A 93 0.32 6.75 5.15
C GLU A 93 -1.02 6.02 5.41
N TYR A 94 -1.31 5.75 6.67
CA TYR A 94 -2.53 5.06 7.09
C TYR A 94 -3.25 5.89 8.15
N ASP A 95 -3.47 7.19 7.91
CA ASP A 95 -3.91 8.14 8.94
C ASP A 95 -5.17 8.95 8.56
N HIS A 96 -6.00 8.43 7.65
CA HIS A 96 -7.08 9.21 7.04
C HIS A 96 -8.48 8.61 7.20
N LEU A 97 -8.73 7.73 8.20
CA LEU A 97 -10.11 7.42 8.57
C LEU A 97 -10.69 8.59 9.40
N GLY A 98 -11.47 9.45 8.74
CA GLY A 98 -12.08 10.64 9.33
C GLY A 98 -13.23 11.17 8.46
N VAL A 99 -13.68 12.41 8.69
CA VAL A 99 -14.83 13.05 8.00
C VAL A 99 -14.74 13.04 6.47
N LYS A 100 -13.55 12.83 5.92
CA LYS A 100 -13.26 12.84 4.48
C LYS A 100 -13.15 11.44 3.85
N THR A 101 -13.18 10.37 4.64
CA THR A 101 -13.07 9.01 4.09
C THR A 101 -14.33 8.68 3.32
N ALA A 102 -14.19 8.49 2.01
CA ALA A 102 -15.28 7.97 1.21
C ALA A 102 -15.46 6.48 1.55
N ALA A 103 -16.70 6.06 1.80
CA ALA A 103 -17.06 4.66 1.94
C ALA A 103 -18.35 4.38 1.17
N TRP A 104 -18.42 3.20 0.57
CA TRP A 104 -19.57 2.73 -0.21
C TRP A 104 -19.69 1.21 -0.14
N GLN A 105 -20.92 0.73 -0.32
CA GLN A 105 -21.23 -0.69 -0.25
C GLN A 105 -20.65 -1.44 -1.46
N ASP A 106 -20.17 -2.67 -1.26
CA ASP A 106 -19.86 -3.60 -2.35
C ASP A 106 -21.15 -4.31 -2.80
N PRO A 107 -21.73 -3.98 -3.96
CA PRO A 107 -22.97 -4.60 -4.42
C PRO A 107 -22.79 -6.04 -4.89
N ARG A 108 -21.54 -6.50 -5.12
CA ARG A 108 -21.25 -7.84 -5.67
C ARG A 108 -20.88 -8.84 -4.59
N ARG A 109 -19.99 -8.46 -3.67
CA ARG A 109 -19.48 -9.35 -2.61
C ARG A 109 -20.21 -9.16 -1.27
N GLY A 110 -20.98 -8.08 -1.14
CA GLY A 110 -21.41 -7.59 0.17
C GLY A 110 -20.24 -7.00 0.94
N GLY A 111 -20.53 -6.27 2.02
CA GLY A 111 -19.52 -5.50 2.75
C GLY A 111 -19.35 -4.08 2.21
N TRP A 112 -18.25 -3.44 2.59
CA TRP A 112 -17.98 -2.04 2.30
C TRP A 112 -16.55 -1.83 1.82
N TYR A 113 -16.42 -0.96 0.83
CA TYR A 113 -15.16 -0.31 0.50
C TYR A 113 -15.05 0.96 1.30
N PHE A 114 -13.86 1.22 1.84
CA PHE A 114 -13.50 2.53 2.35
C PHE A 114 -12.17 2.95 1.75
N GLU A 115 -12.14 4.18 1.27
CA GLU A 115 -10.95 4.81 0.75
C GLU A 115 -9.91 4.94 1.85
N TRP A 116 -8.66 4.71 1.50
CA TRP A 116 -7.53 5.07 2.32
C TRP A 116 -6.49 5.71 1.40
N THR A 117 -5.59 6.48 1.98
CA THR A 117 -4.62 7.23 1.18
C THR A 117 -3.26 6.58 1.30
N GLY A 118 -3.07 5.48 0.59
CA GLY A 118 -1.75 4.91 0.34
C GLY A 118 -1.06 5.61 -0.83
N GLU A 119 0.22 5.92 -0.68
CA GLU A 119 1.02 6.66 -1.68
C GLU A 119 0.42 8.03 -2.06
N ARG A 120 0.92 9.12 -1.45
CA ARG A 120 0.66 10.50 -1.93
C ARG A 120 1.37 10.79 -3.25
N VAL A 121 1.08 10.00 -4.26
CA VAL A 121 1.35 10.31 -5.66
C VAL A 121 0.02 10.75 -6.25
N SER A 122 0.04 11.75 -7.13
CA SER A 122 -1.10 12.06 -8.00
C SER A 122 -1.35 10.89 -8.95
N LYS A 123 -1.85 9.77 -8.44
CA LYS A 123 -2.33 8.65 -9.23
C LYS A 123 -3.83 8.88 -9.46
N PRO A 124 -4.33 8.60 -10.67
CA PRO A 124 -5.77 8.71 -10.95
C PRO A 124 -6.59 7.74 -10.09
N CYS A 125 -5.93 6.73 -9.51
CA CYS A 125 -6.56 5.66 -8.76
C CYS A 125 -6.77 6.00 -7.27
N ARG A 126 -7.86 5.48 -6.68
CA ARG A 126 -8.09 5.48 -5.23
C ARG A 126 -7.63 4.15 -4.63
N ASP A 127 -6.94 4.20 -3.50
CA ASP A 127 -6.66 2.98 -2.75
C ASP A 127 -7.82 2.66 -1.82
N LEU A 128 -8.18 1.38 -1.77
CA LEU A 128 -9.37 0.89 -1.09
C LEU A 128 -9.00 -0.22 -0.12
N ILE A 129 -9.67 -0.25 1.02
CA ILE A 129 -9.74 -1.42 1.88
C ILE A 129 -11.18 -1.90 1.88
N HIS A 130 -11.33 -3.21 1.75
CA HIS A 130 -12.63 -3.86 1.87
C HIS A 130 -12.83 -4.35 3.30
N THR A 131 -14.07 -4.46 3.76
CA THR A 131 -14.40 -4.95 5.13
C THR A 131 -13.93 -6.39 5.41
N ASP A 132 -13.62 -7.18 4.37
CA ASP A 132 -12.96 -8.49 4.51
C ASP A 132 -11.46 -8.39 4.86
N GLY A 133 -10.90 -7.18 4.85
CA GLY A 133 -9.50 -6.89 5.15
C GLY A 133 -8.59 -6.81 3.93
N SER A 134 -9.08 -7.14 2.73
CA SER A 134 -8.31 -7.03 1.49
C SER A 134 -8.06 -5.58 1.10
N VAL A 135 -6.97 -5.37 0.39
CA VAL A 135 -6.53 -4.07 -0.11
C VAL A 135 -6.52 -4.10 -1.62
N GLY A 136 -6.97 -3.02 -2.24
CA GLY A 136 -7.05 -2.89 -3.69
C GLY A 136 -7.09 -1.44 -4.13
N THR A 137 -7.39 -1.24 -5.40
CA THR A 137 -7.53 0.09 -5.99
C THR A 137 -8.72 0.14 -6.95
N ASP A 138 -9.28 1.34 -7.15
CA ASP A 138 -10.12 1.67 -8.30
C ASP A 138 -9.50 2.81 -9.09
N VAL A 139 -9.74 2.89 -10.41
CA VAL A 139 -9.07 3.87 -11.27
C VAL A 139 -9.79 5.23 -11.32
N ASP A 140 -11.10 5.29 -11.06
CA ASP A 140 -11.90 6.52 -11.26
C ASP A 140 -13.05 6.67 -10.24
N GLY A 141 -13.04 5.95 -9.10
CA GLY A 141 -14.13 5.97 -8.14
C GLY A 141 -15.43 5.27 -8.58
N GLY A 142 -15.43 4.66 -9.77
CA GLY A 142 -16.52 3.82 -10.30
C GLY A 142 -16.03 2.57 -11.06
N SER A 143 -14.72 2.40 -11.16
CA SER A 143 -14.08 1.25 -11.80
C SER A 143 -14.15 0.01 -10.91
N ARG A 144 -13.99 -1.18 -11.50
CA ARG A 144 -13.99 -2.44 -10.75
C ARG A 144 -12.84 -2.43 -9.73
N TYR A 145 -13.14 -2.82 -8.49
CA TYR A 145 -12.12 -3.10 -7.47
C TYR A 145 -11.07 -4.09 -8.00
N LEU A 146 -9.82 -3.65 -8.03
CA LEU A 146 -8.66 -4.44 -8.39
C LEU A 146 -7.90 -4.81 -7.11
N PRO A 147 -7.99 -6.08 -6.64
CA PRO A 147 -7.28 -6.49 -5.44
C PRO A 147 -5.77 -6.46 -5.70
N ILE A 148 -5.02 -5.80 -4.81
CA ILE A 148 -3.56 -5.73 -4.84
C ILE A 148 -2.92 -6.61 -3.77
N ALA A 149 -3.60 -6.80 -2.63
CA ALA A 149 -3.13 -7.66 -1.56
C ALA A 149 -4.30 -8.19 -0.72
N PRO A 150 -4.20 -9.40 -0.15
CA PRO A 150 -5.25 -9.95 0.70
C PRO A 150 -5.34 -9.28 2.08
N SER A 151 -4.31 -8.56 2.53
CA SER A 151 -4.37 -7.68 3.70
C SER A 151 -3.22 -6.68 3.74
N ILE A 152 -3.27 -5.72 4.66
CA ILE A 152 -2.19 -4.73 4.87
C ILE A 152 -0.85 -5.40 5.20
N PRO A 153 -0.77 -6.40 6.11
CA PRO A 153 0.47 -7.18 6.28
C PRO A 153 1.03 -7.72 4.95
N HIS A 154 0.20 -8.32 4.10
CA HIS A 154 0.66 -8.83 2.80
C HIS A 154 1.10 -7.71 1.85
N LEU A 155 0.46 -6.54 1.92
CA LEU A 155 0.90 -5.36 1.17
C LEU A 155 2.30 -4.90 1.66
N ILE A 156 2.52 -4.84 2.97
CA ILE A 156 3.81 -4.52 3.57
C ILE A 156 4.88 -5.54 3.16
N GLU A 157 4.56 -6.84 3.11
CA GLU A 157 5.47 -7.88 2.60
C GLU A 157 5.90 -7.62 1.16
N SER A 158 4.93 -7.28 0.29
CA SER A 158 5.20 -6.94 -1.11
C SER A 158 6.08 -5.68 -1.22
N HIS A 159 5.82 -4.68 -0.39
CA HIS A 159 6.64 -3.47 -0.30
C HIS A 159 8.05 -3.76 0.21
N ALA A 160 8.21 -4.65 1.18
CA ALA A 160 9.50 -5.06 1.70
C ALA A 160 10.34 -5.78 0.64
N LEU A 161 9.70 -6.62 -0.19
CA LEU A 161 10.35 -7.21 -1.35
C LEU A 161 10.79 -6.12 -2.34
N THR A 162 9.90 -5.18 -2.66
CA THR A 162 10.18 -4.06 -3.57
C THR A 162 11.37 -3.21 -3.09
N ASP A 163 11.39 -2.85 -1.81
CA ASP A 163 12.51 -2.11 -1.20
C ASP A 163 13.82 -2.89 -1.24
N SER A 164 13.75 -4.21 -1.03
CA SER A 164 14.94 -5.06 -1.05
C SER A 164 15.58 -5.12 -2.43
N VAL A 165 14.76 -5.33 -3.47
CA VAL A 165 15.26 -5.40 -4.86
C VAL A 165 15.71 -4.04 -5.37
N ALA A 166 15.27 -2.93 -4.77
CA ALA A 166 15.76 -1.60 -5.12
C ALA A 166 17.29 -1.48 -4.92
N THR A 167 17.89 -2.27 -4.01
CA THR A 167 19.35 -2.28 -3.80
C THR A 167 20.11 -3.19 -4.76
N TRP A 168 19.41 -4.02 -5.54
CA TRP A 168 20.06 -5.00 -6.41
C TRP A 168 20.77 -4.30 -7.57
N ARG A 169 21.85 -4.92 -8.04
CA ARG A 169 22.47 -4.49 -9.30
C ARG A 169 21.51 -4.84 -10.43
N PRO A 170 21.20 -3.89 -11.33
CA PRO A 170 20.44 -4.21 -12.52
C PRO A 170 21.12 -5.35 -13.26
N TRP A 171 20.33 -6.28 -13.81
CA TRP A 171 20.87 -7.27 -14.73
C TRP A 171 21.57 -6.53 -15.87
N PRO A 172 22.78 -6.94 -16.30
CA PRO A 172 23.42 -6.32 -17.44
C PRO A 172 22.51 -6.52 -18.66
N VAL A 173 21.78 -5.48 -19.05
CA VAL A 173 21.10 -5.43 -20.33
C VAL A 173 22.20 -5.19 -21.37
N GLY A 174 22.91 -6.26 -21.71
CA GLY A 174 23.85 -6.23 -22.82
C GLY A 174 23.08 -5.85 -24.07
N SER A 175 23.45 -4.73 -24.70
CA SER A 175 23.10 -4.53 -26.09
C SER A 175 23.63 -5.75 -26.86
N PRO A 176 22.81 -6.51 -27.60
CA PRO A 176 23.28 -7.69 -28.35
C PRO A 176 24.42 -7.34 -29.34
N ALA A 177 24.65 -6.05 -29.61
CA ALA A 177 25.77 -5.56 -30.41
C ALA A 177 27.15 -5.59 -29.72
N ALA A 178 27.23 -5.73 -28.38
CA ALA A 178 28.51 -5.71 -27.66
C ALA A 178 29.14 -7.10 -27.50
N ALA A 179 28.33 -8.16 -27.49
CA ALA A 179 28.82 -9.54 -27.38
C ALA A 179 29.59 -9.98 -28.64
N ASP A 180 29.24 -9.46 -29.82
CA ASP A 180 29.83 -9.87 -31.11
C ASP A 180 31.24 -9.27 -31.37
N ARG A 181 31.68 -8.29 -30.56
CA ARG A 181 33.02 -7.69 -30.66
C ARG A 181 34.07 -8.33 -29.76
N ALA A 182 33.66 -9.06 -28.72
CA ALA A 182 34.60 -9.76 -27.85
C ALA A 182 35.10 -11.06 -28.49
N ASP A 183 34.25 -11.73 -29.29
CA ASP A 183 34.60 -13.03 -29.88
C ASP A 183 35.50 -12.93 -31.12
N ARG A 184 35.48 -11.81 -31.84
CA ARG A 184 36.36 -11.60 -33.02
C ARG A 184 37.80 -11.19 -32.69
N ARG A 185 38.14 -10.89 -31.43
CA ARG A 185 39.51 -10.51 -31.04
C ARG A 185 40.37 -11.68 -30.57
N LEU A 186 39.80 -12.87 -30.39
CA LEU A 186 40.53 -14.08 -29.98
C LEU A 186 40.70 -15.12 -31.10
N GLY A 187 40.12 -14.89 -32.29
CA GLY A 187 40.20 -15.78 -33.44
C GLY A 187 41.31 -15.48 -34.46
N GLY A 188 42.38 -14.77 -34.07
CA GLY A 188 43.50 -14.44 -34.95
C GLY A 188 44.81 -15.07 -34.46
N ARG A 189 45.01 -16.37 -34.73
CA ARG A 189 46.31 -17.04 -34.65
C ARG A 189 46.64 -17.65 -36.02
N ALA A 190 47.68 -17.15 -36.66
CA ALA A 190 48.71 -17.88 -37.39
C ALA A 190 49.75 -16.85 -37.88
#